data_AF-A0AAN1PR33-F1
#
_entry.id   AF-A0AAN1PR33-F1
#
_cell.length_a   1.000
_cell.length_b   1.000
_cell.length_c   1.000
_cell.angle_alpha   90.00
_cell.angle_beta   90.00
_cell.angle_gamma   90.00
#
_symmetry.space_group_name_H-M   'P 1'
#
loop_
_entity.id
_entity.type
_entity.pdbx_description
1 polymer ?
#
loop_
_entity_poly.entity_id
_entity_poly.type
_entity_poly.pdbx_seq_one_letter_code
_entity_poly.pdbx_strand_id
1 'polypeptide(L)'
;MEPCEYFAVKKENCISNQKLKTKINTRRFCSVLVADKACCWSEESFAVEINLNYALNLAREFKQNAIYFVEQGELFLVSCLSDERKESLGPFDQRIR
;
A
#
# COMPACT_ATOMS: atom_id res chain seq x y z
N MET A 1 -14.22 15.45 22.16
CA MET A 1 -13.56 14.35 21.45
C MET A 1 -14.38 14.18 20.20
N GLU A 2 -13.94 14.78 19.10
CA GLU A 2 -14.73 14.79 17.85
C GLU A 2 -14.80 13.37 17.29
N PRO A 3 -15.99 12.87 16.93
CA PRO A 3 -16.13 11.53 16.36
C PRO A 3 -15.48 11.47 14.98
N CYS A 4 -14.78 10.37 14.68
CA CYS A 4 -14.20 10.13 13.36
C CYS A 4 -15.29 10.29 12.29
N GLU A 5 -15.26 11.39 11.53
CA GLU A 5 -16.21 11.63 10.46
C GLU A 5 -15.96 10.63 9.32
N TYR A 6 -16.85 9.64 9.27
CA TYR A 6 -17.25 8.83 8.12
C TYR A 6 -16.17 8.06 7.35
N PHE A 7 -16.34 6.73 7.31
CA PHE A 7 -15.68 5.74 6.44
C PHE A 7 -15.89 6.05 4.95
N ALA A 8 -15.33 7.14 4.45
CA ALA A 8 -15.50 7.55 3.07
C ALA A 8 -14.60 6.67 2.17
N VAL A 9 -15.15 5.53 1.74
CA VAL A 9 -14.66 4.81 0.56
C VAL A 9 -14.64 5.81 -0.60
N LYS A 10 -13.45 6.26 -0.99
CA LYS A 10 -13.30 7.16 -2.13
C LYS A 10 -13.56 6.34 -3.40
N LYS A 11 -14.55 6.74 -4.19
CA LYS A 11 -14.88 6.13 -5.50
C LYS A 11 -13.64 6.01 -6.41
N GLU A 12 -12.72 6.97 -6.30
CA GLU A 12 -11.42 6.97 -6.98
C GLU A 12 -10.54 5.79 -6.57
N ASN A 13 -10.49 5.43 -5.27
CA ASN A 13 -9.73 4.27 -4.80
C ASN A 13 -10.29 2.97 -5.36
N CYS A 14 -11.62 2.82 -5.40
CA CYS A 14 -12.27 1.65 -6.00
C CYS A 14 -11.88 1.47 -7.48
N ILE A 15 -11.93 2.55 -8.28
CA ILE A 15 -11.53 2.51 -9.70
C ILE A 15 -10.05 2.18 -9.85
N SER A 16 -9.20 2.78 -9.00
CA SER A 16 -7.76 2.53 -8.98
C SER A 16 -7.47 1.06 -8.68
N ASN A 17 -8.09 0.49 -7.64
CA ASN A 17 -7.92 -0.90 -7.23
C ASN A 17 -8.39 -1.90 -8.29
N GLN A 18 -9.51 -1.62 -8.97
CA GLN A 18 -9.96 -2.47 -10.08
C GLN A 18 -8.93 -2.52 -11.22
N LYS A 19 -8.36 -1.36 -11.60
CA LYS A 19 -7.31 -1.29 -12.62
C LYS A 19 -6.00 -1.94 -12.15
N LEU A 20 -5.63 -1.77 -10.89
CA LEU A 20 -4.42 -2.39 -10.33
C LEU A 20 -4.55 -3.92 -10.35
N LYS A 21 -5.72 -4.44 -10.01
CA LYS A 21 -6.01 -5.88 -10.03
C LYS A 21 -5.85 -6.51 -11.41
N THR A 22 -6.15 -5.79 -12.51
CA THR A 22 -5.91 -6.32 -13.87
C THR A 22 -4.44 -6.30 -14.28
N LYS A 23 -3.62 -5.48 -13.60
CA LYS A 23 -2.19 -5.33 -13.88
C LYS A 23 -1.32 -6.26 -13.03
N ILE A 24 -1.77 -6.63 -11.83
CA ILE A 24 -1.07 -7.61 -10.98
C ILE A 24 -0.96 -8.94 -11.73
N ASN A 25 0.25 -9.23 -12.21
CA ASN A 25 0.52 -10.43 -13.01
C ASN A 25 0.89 -11.66 -12.17
N THR A 26 0.40 -11.74 -10.93
CA THR A 26 0.65 -12.86 -10.01
C THR A 26 -0.65 -13.30 -9.36
N ARG A 27 -0.73 -14.59 -9.03
CA ARG A 27 -1.82 -15.14 -8.20
C ARG A 27 -1.55 -14.99 -6.71
N ARG A 28 -0.35 -14.57 -6.33
CA ARG A 28 0.08 -14.38 -4.93
C ARG A 28 -0.18 -12.96 -4.49
N PHE A 29 -1.45 -12.66 -4.27
CA PHE A 29 -1.90 -11.41 -3.67
C PHE A 29 -3.09 -11.65 -2.75
N CYS A 30 -3.29 -10.75 -1.79
CA CYS A 30 -4.51 -10.69 -1.01
C CYS A 30 -5.01 -9.25 -0.92
N SER A 31 -6.33 -9.09 -0.80
CA SER A 31 -6.92 -7.80 -0.44
C SER A 31 -6.63 -7.52 1.03
N VAL A 32 -6.24 -6.28 1.32
CA VAL A 32 -6.01 -5.82 2.69
C VAL A 32 -6.79 -4.54 2.94
N LEU A 33 -7.15 -4.29 4.20
CA LEU A 33 -7.67 -3.01 4.65
C LEU A 33 -6.55 -2.26 5.34
N VAL A 34 -6.18 -1.10 4.79
CA VAL A 34 -5.18 -0.22 5.40
C VAL A 34 -5.93 0.88 6.14
N ALA A 35 -5.50 1.19 7.35
CA ALA A 35 -6.13 2.22 8.16
C ALA A 35 -5.08 3.06 8.90
N ASP A 36 -5.48 4.26 9.30
CA ASP A 36 -4.68 5.05 10.23
C ASP A 36 -4.72 4.43 11.65
N LYS A 37 -3.86 4.91 12.55
CA LYS A 37 -3.76 4.35 13.91
C LYS A 37 -5.07 4.45 14.71
N ALA A 38 -5.88 5.47 14.45
CA ALA A 38 -7.16 5.67 15.13
C ALA A 38 -8.33 4.96 14.42
N CYS A 39 -8.09 4.31 13.27
CA CYS A 39 -9.13 3.75 12.40
C CYS A 39 -10.23 4.77 12.02
N CYS A 40 -9.91 6.07 12.04
CA CYS A 40 -10.79 7.12 11.55
C CYS A 40 -10.82 7.14 10.02
N TRP A 41 -9.79 6.60 9.37
CA TRP A 41 -9.69 6.43 7.94
C TRP A 41 -9.26 5.00 7.62
N SER A 42 -9.89 4.41 6.61
CA SER A 42 -9.49 3.12 6.07
C SER A 42 -9.75 3.05 4.58
N GLU A 43 -8.93 2.30 3.87
CA GLU A 43 -9.14 2.02 2.46
C GLU A 43 -8.72 0.60 2.09
N GLU A 44 -9.44 0.03 1.12
CA GLU A 44 -9.04 -1.23 0.51
C GLU A 44 -7.73 -1.05 -0.27
N SER A 45 -6.87 -2.06 -0.20
CA SER A 45 -5.62 -2.13 -0.94
C SER A 45 -5.24 -3.59 -1.22
N PHE A 46 -4.04 -3.83 -1.74
CA PHE A 46 -3.52 -5.16 -2.02
C PHE A 46 -2.12 -5.35 -1.42
N ALA A 47 -1.90 -6.50 -0.79
CA ALA A 47 -0.57 -7.02 -0.53
C ALA A 47 -0.22 -8.04 -1.63
N VAL A 48 0.93 -7.87 -2.27
CA VAL A 48 1.32 -8.62 -3.48
C VAL A 48 2.76 -9.09 -3.36
N GLU A 49 3.00 -10.37 -3.64
CA GLU A 49 4.37 -10.92 -3.70
C GLU A 49 4.97 -10.67 -5.09
N ILE A 50 5.72 -9.57 -5.22
CA ILE A 50 6.42 -9.14 -6.44
C ILE A 50 7.76 -8.50 -6.12
N ASN A 51 8.66 -8.46 -7.10
CA ASN A 51 9.94 -7.76 -6.94
C ASN A 51 9.77 -6.23 -6.88
N LEU A 52 10.73 -5.56 -6.24
CA LEU A 52 10.68 -4.11 -6.01
C LEU A 52 10.59 -3.29 -7.29
N ASN A 53 11.34 -3.64 -8.34
CA ASN A 53 11.32 -2.91 -9.61
C ASN A 53 9.93 -2.91 -10.25
N TYR A 54 9.25 -4.06 -10.24
CA TYR A 54 7.90 -4.18 -10.75
C TYR A 54 6.89 -3.43 -9.87
N ALA A 55 7.05 -3.50 -8.54
CA ALA A 55 6.22 -2.75 -7.60
C ALA A 55 6.33 -1.23 -7.83
N LEU A 56 7.55 -0.70 -8.03
CA LEU A 56 7.78 0.71 -8.32
C LEU A 56 7.19 1.14 -9.67
N ASN A 57 7.27 0.29 -10.70
CA ASN A 57 6.66 0.57 -12.00
C ASN A 57 5.13 0.66 -11.91
N LEU A 58 4.50 -0.30 -11.21
CA LEU A 58 3.07 -0.23 -10.93
C LEU A 58 2.73 1.03 -10.13
N ALA A 59 3.46 1.30 -9.04
CA ALA A 59 3.19 2.44 -8.18
C ALA A 59 3.26 3.77 -8.93
N ARG A 60 4.22 3.95 -9.85
CA ARG A 60 4.33 5.12 -10.73
C ARG A 60 3.17 5.21 -11.73
N GLU A 61 2.75 4.10 -12.35
CA GLU A 61 1.58 4.06 -13.24
C GLU A 61 0.32 4.54 -12.51
N PHE A 62 0.19 4.18 -11.24
CA PHE A 62 -0.93 4.55 -10.37
C PHE A 62 -0.69 5.83 -9.55
N LYS A 63 0.36 6.60 -9.87
CA LYS A 63 0.71 7.89 -9.24
C LYS A 63 0.81 7.83 -7.71
N GLN A 64 1.26 6.71 -7.18
CA GLN A 64 1.58 6.58 -5.76
C GLN A 64 2.85 7.36 -5.45
N ASN A 65 2.89 8.03 -4.30
CA ASN A 65 4.09 8.72 -3.83
C ASN A 65 5.10 7.75 -3.20
N ALA A 66 4.62 6.69 -2.55
CA ALA A 66 5.43 5.67 -1.90
C ALA A 66 4.69 4.32 -1.85
N ILE A 67 5.43 3.24 -1.61
CA ILE A 67 4.91 1.91 -1.31
C ILE A 67 5.50 1.38 0.00
N TYR A 68 4.72 0.53 0.66
CA TYR A 68 5.22 -0.34 1.73
C TYR A 68 5.81 -1.59 1.10
N PHE A 69 7.06 -1.93 1.45
CA PHE A 69 7.77 -3.08 0.90
C PHE A 69 8.36 -3.91 2.04
N VAL A 70 8.08 -5.22 2.07
CA VAL A 70 8.63 -6.13 3.08
C VAL A 70 9.76 -6.92 2.47
N GLU A 71 10.94 -6.87 3.10
CA GLU A 71 12.12 -7.61 2.67
C GLU A 71 12.84 -8.15 3.90
N GLN A 72 13.08 -9.47 3.93
CA GLN A 72 13.75 -10.16 5.05
C GLN A 72 13.10 -9.91 6.42
N GLY A 73 11.77 -9.76 6.46
CA GLY A 73 11.02 -9.50 7.70
C GLY A 73 11.02 -8.04 8.15
N GLU A 74 11.73 -7.16 7.47
CA GLU A 74 11.76 -5.72 7.73
C GLU A 74 10.77 -5.00 6.81
N LEU A 75 10.02 -4.04 7.35
CA LEU A 75 9.12 -3.18 6.60
C LEU A 75 9.85 -1.90 6.18
N PHE A 76 9.76 -1.56 4.90
CA PHE A 76 10.31 -0.33 4.35
C PHE A 76 9.20 0.56 3.77
N LEU A 77 9.39 1.88 3.89
CA LEU A 77 8.71 2.87 3.08
C LEU A 77 9.62 3.24 1.91
N VAL A 78 9.20 2.90 0.69
CA VAL A 78 9.98 3.16 -0.52
C VAL A 78 9.28 4.25 -1.33
N SER A 79 9.99 5.33 -1.61
CA SER A 79 9.52 6.38 -2.50
C SER A 79 9.41 5.87 -3.93
N CYS A 80 8.30 6.21 -4.59
CA CYS A 80 8.08 5.92 -6.00
C CYS A 80 8.65 7.02 -6.90
N LEU A 81 9.06 8.14 -6.31
CA LEU A 81 9.68 9.27 -6.99
C LEU A 81 11.14 8.95 -7.35
N SER A 82 11.77 9.85 -8.10
CA SER A 82 13.16 9.69 -8.56
C SER A 82 14.21 9.94 -7.46
N ASP A 83 13.80 10.11 -6.20
CA ASP A 83 14.68 10.40 -5.07
C ASP A 83 15.24 9.14 -4.39
N GLU A 84 14.87 7.95 -4.88
CA GLU A 84 15.37 6.63 -4.45
C GLU A 84 15.30 6.39 -2.93
N ARG A 85 14.43 7.13 -2.22
CA ARG A 85 14.35 7.01 -0.77
C ARG A 85 13.75 5.67 -0.37
N LYS A 86 14.48 4.92 0.45
CA LYS A 86 14.04 3.70 1.13
C LYS A 86 14.33 3.86 2.62
N GLU A 87 13.28 3.99 3.41
CA GLU A 87 13.38 4.15 4.86
C GLU A 87 12.93 2.86 5.54
N SER A 88 13.72 2.34 6.49
CA SER A 88 13.25 1.23 7.34
C SER A 88 12.26 1.74 8.38
N LEU A 89 11.14 1.04 8.49
CA LEU A 89 10.13 1.21 9.53
C LEU A 89 10.25 0.17 10.65
N GLY A 90 11.26 -0.69 10.61
CA GLY A 90 11.48 -1.78 11.57
C GLY A 90 10.78 -3.10 11.19
N PRO A 91 10.72 -4.06 12.14
CA PRO A 91 10.17 -5.38 11.89
C PRO A 91 8.69 -5.35 11.46
N PHE A 92 8.35 -6.11 10.43
CA PHE A 92 7.00 -6.16 9.85
C PHE A 92 5.98 -6.79 10.81
N ASP A 93 6.39 -7.79 11.57
CA ASP A 93 5.57 -8.50 12.56
C ASP A 93 5.03 -7.58 13.67
N GLN A 94 5.72 -6.49 13.98
CA GLN A 94 5.28 -5.48 14.95
C GLN A 94 4.24 -4.49 14.38
N ARG A 95 3.97 -4.54 13.07
CA ARG A 95 3.11 -3.58 12.36
C ARG A 95 1.80 -4.20 11.85
N ILE A 96 1.70 -5.51 11.87
CA ILE A 96 0.48 -6.26 11.54
C ILE A 96 -0.32 -6.56 12.81
N ARG A 97 -1.65 -6.57 12.71
CA ARG A 97 -2.59 -6.85 13.81
C ARG A 97 -3.52 -7.98 13.42
#